data_AF-A3IUY3-F1
#
_entry.id   AF-A3IUY3-F1
#
_cell.length_a   1.000
_cell.length_b   1.000
_cell.length_c   1.000
_cell.angle_alpha   90.00
_cell.angle_beta   90.00
_cell.angle_gamma   90.00
#
_symmetry.space_group_name_H-M   'P 1'
#
loop_
_entity.id
_entity.type
_entity.pdbx_description
1 polymer ?
#
loop_
_entity_poly.entity_id
_entity_poly.type
_entity_poly.pdbx_seq_one_letter_code
_entity_poly.pdbx_strand_id
1 'polypeptide(L)'
;MATFTITTTSDVVNANDGLLSLREAVTAAEALPGTDTIIINGIALLNNPIVIRTGNNINFQGNGTSISGFNGQGRTSLFLINNSTVTFNSLHINRGLAQGGNGSRGGGGGLGAGGGLFLNPGANVTADNVVFFDNRAVGGNSFAGRGDGGRGGNDSSAGSNGFPGGSGGLPSFFAIGGIVPSGGGRGGAGGRIVGTTGLGAGGGVSGVFGAGFGVGGGSGGGGGGGAGGAGAFRDATGGGGGGRGANGSYGAGGGGGGGGGGGGANVLGGQARPGGAGGSGGAGGAFAGDGRAGANGGNGRVTFTGDSPGSGGVGGQGGGGAGLGGAVFVSNNATFNVSNSSFLFNSAVGGTGFENGQGRGGAIFAQSGGRLRDLGGVSFIQNSASTGNADSNIYPIKINRGDGTIEVEGFQGVGTGDNPSLEVRETFDELIFTGDGLIAEKLLLAQSGDDLVVSFEGVDDTQVILKDFALENLDNLPIPGGQHSQIGNILFDGETTVQDSFDVFNADSNPRTVEKRNTVTFLNDLDNRVRGFHDSDDVINAQGGDSFDFTEYLQVGGQISFTRHQHNLLINLSNEDSVIVRGDLNAAEQQLLTFTSLIQS
;
A
#
# COMPACT_ATOMS: atom_id res chain seq x y z
N MET A 1 28.53 -5.98 -27.29
CA MET A 1 28.23 -7.11 -26.39
C MET A 1 29.39 -7.32 -25.45
N ALA A 2 29.43 -6.46 -24.44
CA ALA A 2 30.19 -6.64 -23.22
C ALA A 2 29.35 -7.41 -22.19
N THR A 3 30.02 -7.92 -21.17
CA THR A 3 29.40 -8.54 -20.01
C THR A 3 29.89 -7.85 -18.75
N PHE A 4 28.96 -7.36 -17.94
CA PHE A 4 29.25 -6.69 -16.66
C PHE A 4 28.70 -7.57 -15.53
N THR A 5 29.54 -7.97 -14.59
CA THR A 5 29.09 -8.71 -13.40
C THR A 5 29.05 -7.75 -12.23
N ILE A 6 27.88 -7.53 -11.64
CA ILE A 6 27.79 -6.68 -10.45
C ILE A 6 28.58 -7.33 -9.30
N THR A 7 29.31 -6.52 -8.55
CA THR A 7 30.09 -7.00 -7.39
C THR A 7 29.61 -6.41 -6.07
N THR A 8 28.59 -5.54 -6.11
CA THR A 8 27.90 -5.03 -4.94
C THR A 8 26.40 -4.93 -5.17
N THR A 9 25.63 -5.20 -4.12
CA THR A 9 24.17 -5.02 -4.08
C THR A 9 23.76 -3.60 -3.70
N SER A 10 24.69 -2.77 -3.25
CA SER A 10 24.43 -1.39 -2.85
C SER A 10 24.28 -0.48 -4.07
N ASP A 11 23.26 0.37 -4.08
CA ASP A 11 23.07 1.43 -5.09
C ASP A 11 23.92 2.67 -4.73
N VAL A 12 25.24 2.50 -4.84
CA VAL A 12 26.25 3.56 -4.66
C VAL A 12 27.04 3.67 -5.96
N VAL A 13 27.16 4.89 -6.48
CA VAL A 13 27.99 5.19 -7.65
C VAL A 13 29.29 5.79 -7.15
N ASN A 14 30.36 5.00 -7.18
CA ASN A 14 31.70 5.42 -6.76
C ASN A 14 32.78 4.63 -7.51
N ALA A 15 33.31 5.23 -8.58
CA ALA A 15 34.36 4.62 -9.39
C ALA A 15 35.67 4.26 -8.65
N ASN A 16 35.84 4.66 -7.38
CA ASN A 16 37.06 4.46 -6.60
C ASN A 16 36.96 3.39 -5.51
N ASP A 17 35.82 2.73 -5.31
CA ASP A 17 35.67 1.69 -4.28
C ASP A 17 36.04 0.28 -4.76
N GLY A 18 36.33 0.11 -6.05
CA GLY A 18 36.68 -1.19 -6.64
C GLY A 18 35.48 -2.14 -6.77
N LEU A 19 34.27 -1.64 -6.55
CA LEU A 19 33.02 -2.38 -6.72
C LEU A 19 32.29 -1.91 -7.99
N LEU A 20 31.36 -2.72 -8.47
CA LEU A 20 30.50 -2.41 -9.61
C LEU A 20 29.05 -2.59 -9.17
N SER A 21 28.38 -1.48 -8.92
CA SER A 21 26.94 -1.45 -8.66
C SER A 21 26.13 -1.67 -9.94
N LEU A 22 24.84 -1.99 -9.80
CA LEU A 22 23.93 -2.09 -10.94
C LEU A 22 23.91 -0.80 -11.77
N ARG A 23 23.89 0.37 -11.12
CA ARG A 23 23.78 1.66 -11.80
C ARG A 23 25.02 1.99 -12.61
N GLU A 24 26.19 1.63 -12.10
CA GLU A 24 27.45 1.74 -12.84
C GLU A 24 27.50 0.75 -14.01
N ALA A 25 27.06 -0.50 -13.81
CA ALA A 25 26.99 -1.51 -14.87
C ALA A 25 26.06 -1.06 -16.01
N VAL A 26 24.89 -0.51 -15.69
CA VAL A 26 23.96 0.05 -16.69
C VAL A 26 24.63 1.22 -17.40
N THR A 27 25.24 2.17 -16.67
CA THR A 27 25.91 3.32 -17.29
C THR A 27 27.05 2.88 -18.23
N ALA A 28 27.80 1.85 -17.87
CA ALA A 28 28.86 1.29 -18.70
C ALA A 28 28.30 0.58 -19.95
N ALA A 29 27.20 -0.16 -19.82
CA ALA A 29 26.52 -0.79 -20.96
C ALA A 29 25.96 0.24 -21.94
N GLU A 30 25.36 1.33 -21.45
CA GLU A 30 24.84 2.41 -22.30
C GLU A 30 25.93 3.19 -23.05
N ALA A 31 27.18 3.10 -22.61
CA ALA A 31 28.32 3.72 -23.29
C ALA A 31 28.84 2.88 -24.47
N LEU A 32 28.35 1.65 -24.64
CA LEU A 32 28.80 0.71 -25.66
C LEU A 32 27.69 0.45 -26.70
N PRO A 33 28.05 0.22 -27.98
CA PRO A 33 27.07 -0.14 -28.99
C PRO A 33 26.65 -1.61 -28.89
N GLY A 34 25.36 -1.86 -29.17
CA GLY A 34 24.78 -3.20 -29.26
C GLY A 34 24.02 -3.61 -27.99
N THR A 35 23.71 -4.90 -27.89
CA THR A 35 23.09 -5.47 -26.68
C THR A 35 24.19 -5.99 -25.76
N ASP A 36 24.23 -5.49 -24.55
CA ASP A 36 25.17 -5.93 -23.52
C ASP A 36 24.46 -6.75 -22.44
N THR A 37 25.24 -7.57 -21.71
CA THR A 37 24.70 -8.41 -20.64
C THR A 37 25.17 -7.92 -19.28
N ILE A 38 24.26 -7.84 -18.32
CA ILE A 38 24.54 -7.55 -16.92
C ILE A 38 24.17 -8.78 -16.09
N ILE A 39 25.18 -9.39 -15.45
CA ILE A 39 25.04 -10.56 -14.60
C ILE A 39 24.79 -10.10 -13.16
N ILE A 40 23.77 -10.71 -12.54
CA ILE A 40 23.28 -10.38 -11.21
C ILE A 40 23.33 -11.64 -10.34
N ASN A 41 24.22 -11.63 -9.35
CA ASN A 41 24.41 -12.75 -8.42
C ASN A 41 23.85 -12.47 -7.02
N GLY A 42 23.23 -11.30 -6.83
CA GLY A 42 22.68 -10.81 -5.57
C GLY A 42 21.45 -9.93 -5.81
N ILE A 43 20.73 -9.55 -4.77
CA ILE A 43 19.60 -8.61 -4.89
C ILE A 43 20.13 -7.18 -4.85
N ALA A 44 20.08 -6.46 -5.97
CA ALA A 44 20.43 -5.04 -6.01
C ALA A 44 19.37 -4.17 -5.32
N LEU A 45 19.76 -3.46 -4.26
CA LEU A 45 18.89 -2.59 -3.46
C LEU A 45 18.86 -1.19 -4.07
N LEU A 46 17.73 -0.81 -4.68
CA LEU A 46 17.63 0.46 -5.40
C LEU A 46 17.11 1.58 -4.51
N ASN A 47 17.79 2.73 -4.58
CA ASN A 47 17.34 3.96 -3.93
C ASN A 47 16.56 4.87 -4.87
N ASN A 48 16.78 4.71 -6.18
CA ASN A 48 16.10 5.43 -7.24
C ASN A 48 15.88 4.52 -8.44
N PRO A 49 14.95 4.84 -9.34
CA PRO A 49 14.72 4.01 -10.51
C PRO A 49 15.95 3.94 -11.43
N ILE A 50 16.13 2.79 -12.07
CA ILE A 50 17.05 2.61 -13.19
C ILE A 50 16.34 3.04 -14.47
N VAL A 51 16.93 4.01 -15.17
CA VAL A 51 16.41 4.48 -16.45
C VAL A 51 17.22 3.86 -17.58
N ILE A 52 16.58 3.04 -18.39
CA ILE A 52 17.16 2.55 -19.65
C ILE A 52 16.78 3.53 -20.75
N ARG A 53 17.79 4.22 -21.30
CA ARG A 53 17.57 5.25 -22.32
C ARG A 53 17.35 4.63 -23.70
N THR A 54 16.75 5.43 -24.59
CA THR A 54 16.39 5.03 -25.96
C THR A 54 17.57 4.43 -26.72
N GLY A 55 17.35 3.25 -27.30
CA GLY A 55 18.32 2.55 -28.12
C GLY A 55 19.34 1.70 -27.34
N ASN A 56 19.36 1.80 -26.01
CA ASN A 56 20.25 0.99 -25.17
C ASN A 56 19.59 -0.34 -24.84
N ASN A 57 20.03 -1.39 -25.53
CA ASN A 57 19.51 -2.73 -25.32
C ASN A 57 20.34 -3.46 -24.27
N ILE A 58 19.68 -4.05 -23.27
CA ILE A 58 20.36 -4.70 -22.14
C ILE A 58 19.71 -6.05 -21.83
N ASN A 59 20.54 -7.05 -21.60
CA ASN A 59 20.13 -8.34 -21.06
C ASN A 59 20.53 -8.43 -19.58
N PHE A 60 19.54 -8.47 -18.69
CA PHE A 60 19.75 -8.77 -17.28
C PHE A 60 19.63 -10.28 -17.06
N GLN A 61 20.71 -10.87 -16.55
CA GLN A 61 20.81 -12.31 -16.32
C GLN A 61 21.05 -12.58 -14.84
N GLY A 62 20.10 -13.25 -14.20
CA GLY A 62 20.28 -13.82 -12.87
C GLY A 62 20.76 -15.26 -12.92
N ASN A 63 20.89 -15.85 -11.75
CA ASN A 63 21.29 -17.25 -11.57
C ASN A 63 20.10 -18.18 -11.31
N GLY A 64 18.85 -17.67 -11.32
CA GLY A 64 17.64 -18.45 -11.09
C GLY A 64 17.36 -18.79 -9.64
N THR A 65 18.04 -18.11 -8.71
CA THR A 65 17.81 -18.24 -7.27
C THR A 65 17.06 -17.01 -6.74
N SER A 66 16.35 -17.18 -5.62
CA SER A 66 15.63 -16.11 -4.90
C SER A 66 16.53 -14.96 -4.44
N ILE A 67 17.85 -15.19 -4.40
CA ILE A 67 18.85 -14.19 -4.03
C ILE A 67 19.39 -13.37 -5.22
N SER A 68 18.89 -13.56 -6.45
CA SER A 68 19.31 -12.75 -7.61
C SER A 68 18.17 -11.87 -8.12
N GLY A 69 18.37 -10.55 -8.16
CA GLY A 69 17.27 -9.66 -8.55
C GLY A 69 17.47 -8.20 -8.22
N PHE A 70 16.33 -7.52 -8.07
CA PHE A 70 16.22 -6.10 -7.78
C PHE A 70 15.19 -5.89 -6.67
N ASN A 71 15.45 -4.95 -5.78
CA ASN A 71 14.54 -4.62 -4.70
C ASN A 71 14.38 -3.11 -4.55
N GLY A 72 13.15 -2.62 -4.66
CA GLY A 72 12.80 -1.21 -4.56
C GLY A 72 12.61 -0.73 -3.13
N GLN A 73 12.78 -1.63 -2.16
CA GLN A 73 12.67 -1.43 -0.72
C GLN A 73 11.30 -0.90 -0.29
N GLY A 74 10.28 -1.08 -1.13
CA GLY A 74 8.95 -0.49 -0.96
C GLY A 74 8.95 1.04 -1.08
N ARG A 75 10.00 1.66 -1.65
CA ARG A 75 10.23 3.12 -1.63
C ARG A 75 10.36 3.74 -3.03
N THR A 76 10.87 2.99 -4.00
CA THR A 76 11.09 3.48 -5.37
C THR A 76 10.58 2.48 -6.40
N SER A 77 10.19 2.97 -7.58
CA SER A 77 10.03 2.08 -8.72
C SER A 77 11.38 1.57 -9.19
N LEU A 78 11.40 0.39 -9.82
CA LEU A 78 12.66 -0.27 -10.19
C LEU A 78 13.17 0.21 -11.54
N PHE A 79 12.37 0.09 -12.61
CA PHE A 79 12.82 0.37 -13.98
C PHE A 79 11.87 1.27 -14.78
N LEU A 80 12.46 2.24 -15.47
CA LEU A 80 11.81 2.99 -16.55
C LEU A 80 12.53 2.65 -17.86
N ILE A 81 11.82 2.02 -18.79
CA ILE A 81 12.42 1.52 -20.04
C ILE A 81 11.91 2.35 -21.20
N ASN A 82 12.79 3.11 -21.84
CA ASN A 82 12.45 4.04 -22.92
C ASN A 82 12.88 3.47 -24.26
N ASN A 83 11.93 3.15 -25.15
CA ASN A 83 12.17 2.77 -26.54
C ASN A 83 13.44 1.92 -26.78
N SER A 84 13.55 0.85 -26.00
CA SER A 84 14.69 -0.06 -25.95
C SER A 84 14.23 -1.51 -25.82
N THR A 85 15.10 -2.44 -26.23
CA THR A 85 14.87 -3.88 -26.05
C THR A 85 15.59 -4.36 -24.79
N VAL A 86 14.83 -4.85 -23.81
CA VAL A 86 15.38 -5.31 -22.53
C VAL A 86 14.90 -6.73 -22.25
N THR A 87 15.80 -7.60 -21.81
CA THR A 87 15.47 -8.96 -21.37
C THR A 87 15.81 -9.11 -19.89
N PHE A 88 14.90 -9.72 -19.12
CA PHE A 88 15.11 -10.15 -17.74
C PHE A 88 14.99 -11.66 -17.70
N ASN A 89 16.04 -12.36 -17.27
CA ASN A 89 16.07 -13.81 -17.25
C ASN A 89 16.50 -14.33 -15.88
N SER A 90 15.71 -15.22 -15.29
CA SER A 90 16.06 -15.94 -14.05
C SER A 90 16.34 -15.02 -12.86
N LEU A 91 15.42 -14.07 -12.58
CA LEU A 91 15.58 -12.96 -11.62
C LEU A 91 14.32 -12.71 -10.79
N HIS A 92 14.49 -12.03 -9.66
CA HIS A 92 13.40 -11.50 -8.83
C HIS A 92 13.29 -9.96 -9.01
N ILE A 93 12.07 -9.45 -9.16
CA ILE A 93 11.72 -8.03 -9.26
C ILE A 93 10.80 -7.72 -8.07
N ASN A 94 11.39 -7.17 -7.00
CA ASN A 94 10.79 -7.15 -5.69
C ASN A 94 10.49 -5.74 -5.19
N ARG A 95 9.34 -5.57 -4.54
CA ARG A 95 9.03 -4.42 -3.67
C ARG A 95 9.24 -3.06 -4.32
N GLY A 96 8.95 -2.96 -5.63
CA GLY A 96 8.95 -1.69 -6.34
C GLY A 96 7.73 -0.84 -5.97
N LEU A 97 7.90 0.44 -5.65
CA LEU A 97 6.80 1.36 -5.33
C LEU A 97 6.73 2.52 -6.33
N ALA A 98 5.63 2.59 -7.08
CA ALA A 98 5.29 3.71 -7.94
C ALA A 98 4.13 4.53 -7.34
N GLN A 99 4.46 5.59 -6.59
CA GLN A 99 3.45 6.46 -5.97
C GLN A 99 3.28 7.79 -6.72
N GLY A 100 2.06 8.09 -7.14
CA GLY A 100 1.66 9.38 -7.68
C GLY A 100 1.70 10.46 -6.60
N GLY A 101 2.20 11.64 -6.97
CA GLY A 101 2.24 12.81 -6.09
C GLY A 101 0.84 13.31 -5.73
N ASN A 102 0.69 13.80 -4.51
CA ASN A 102 -0.58 14.38 -4.06
C ASN A 102 -0.80 15.76 -4.71
N GLY A 103 -2.06 16.06 -5.06
CA GLY A 103 -2.46 17.42 -5.40
C GLY A 103 -2.47 18.31 -4.15
N SER A 104 -2.47 19.64 -4.31
CA SER A 104 -2.51 20.59 -3.19
C SER A 104 -3.72 21.51 -3.29
N ARG A 105 -4.32 21.87 -2.14
CA ARG A 105 -5.44 22.84 -1.99
C ARG A 105 -6.55 22.70 -3.06
N GLY A 106 -7.05 21.48 -3.26
CA GLY A 106 -8.07 21.16 -4.27
C GLY A 106 -7.51 20.70 -5.62
N GLY A 107 -6.20 20.69 -5.84
CA GLY A 107 -5.62 20.06 -7.04
C GLY A 107 -5.80 18.54 -7.03
N GLY A 108 -5.88 17.94 -8.22
CA GLY A 108 -6.04 16.49 -8.37
C GLY A 108 -4.75 15.72 -8.15
N GLY A 109 -4.85 14.45 -7.75
CA GLY A 109 -3.70 13.56 -7.54
C GLY A 109 -3.04 13.05 -8.82
N GLY A 110 -1.75 12.75 -8.78
CA GLY A 110 -0.97 12.21 -9.90
C GLY A 110 -1.09 10.70 -10.07
N LEU A 111 -0.62 10.17 -11.20
CA LEU A 111 -0.63 8.74 -11.51
C LEU A 111 0.49 7.99 -10.78
N GLY A 112 0.15 6.85 -10.16
CA GLY A 112 1.13 5.81 -9.80
C GLY A 112 1.06 4.65 -10.80
N ALA A 113 2.19 4.28 -11.41
CA ALA A 113 2.21 3.19 -12.38
C ALA A 113 3.54 2.44 -12.43
N GLY A 114 3.47 1.11 -12.55
CA GLY A 114 4.63 0.25 -12.78
C GLY A 114 5.62 0.26 -11.62
N GLY A 115 5.23 -0.28 -10.46
CA GLY A 115 6.10 -0.38 -9.29
C GLY A 115 7.40 -1.11 -9.62
N GLY A 116 7.30 -2.24 -10.31
CA GLY A 116 8.46 -2.93 -10.86
C GLY A 116 8.93 -2.27 -12.16
N LEU A 117 8.16 -2.43 -13.24
CA LEU A 117 8.51 -2.00 -14.58
C LEU A 117 7.51 -0.97 -15.11
N PHE A 118 8.02 0.18 -15.52
CA PHE A 118 7.29 1.14 -16.35
C PHE A 118 7.85 1.12 -17.77
N LEU A 119 7.05 0.61 -18.71
CA LEU A 119 7.45 0.50 -20.11
C LEU A 119 6.91 1.70 -20.87
N ASN A 120 7.81 2.60 -21.31
CA ASN A 120 7.45 3.75 -22.14
C ASN A 120 7.21 3.35 -23.60
N PRO A 121 6.57 4.22 -24.41
CA PRO A 121 6.25 3.89 -25.79
C PRO A 121 7.47 3.44 -26.59
N GLY A 122 7.33 2.34 -27.34
CA GLY A 122 8.40 1.73 -28.13
C GLY A 122 9.28 0.75 -27.36
N ALA A 123 9.14 0.63 -26.03
CA ALA A 123 9.86 -0.40 -25.27
C ALA A 123 9.42 -1.81 -25.69
N ASN A 124 10.38 -2.72 -25.80
CA ASN A 124 10.14 -4.14 -26.07
C ASN A 124 10.84 -4.98 -25.01
N VAL A 125 10.08 -5.46 -24.05
CA VAL A 125 10.62 -6.14 -22.87
C VAL A 125 10.22 -7.60 -22.87
N THR A 126 11.17 -8.47 -22.53
CA THR A 126 10.92 -9.89 -22.29
C THR A 126 11.31 -10.24 -20.86
N ALA A 127 10.41 -10.92 -20.15
CA ALA A 127 10.67 -11.54 -18.86
C ALA A 127 10.52 -13.06 -18.99
N ASP A 128 11.58 -13.81 -18.75
CA ASP A 128 11.57 -15.28 -18.75
C ASP A 128 12.12 -15.80 -17.43
N ASN A 129 11.39 -16.70 -16.77
CA ASN A 129 11.76 -17.19 -15.44
C ASN A 129 11.95 -16.04 -14.43
N VAL A 130 10.98 -15.12 -14.36
CA VAL A 130 11.04 -13.95 -13.48
C VAL A 130 9.94 -14.01 -12.43
N VAL A 131 10.30 -13.72 -11.18
CA VAL A 131 9.33 -13.52 -10.10
C VAL A 131 9.11 -12.03 -9.88
N PHE A 132 7.88 -11.57 -10.03
CA PHE A 132 7.45 -10.22 -9.66
C PHE A 132 6.74 -10.29 -8.32
N PHE A 133 7.39 -9.79 -7.26
CA PHE A 133 6.90 -9.91 -5.90
C PHE A 133 6.65 -8.55 -5.25
N ASP A 134 5.46 -8.35 -4.67
CA ASP A 134 5.08 -7.17 -3.86
C ASP A 134 5.38 -5.82 -4.53
N ASN A 135 5.18 -5.73 -5.85
CA ASN A 135 5.31 -4.44 -6.54
C ASN A 135 3.98 -3.69 -6.48
N ARG A 136 4.06 -2.39 -6.17
CA ARG A 136 2.91 -1.55 -5.85
C ARG A 136 2.85 -0.30 -6.73
N ALA A 137 1.66 -0.01 -7.24
CA ALA A 137 1.34 1.23 -7.93
C ALA A 137 0.22 1.97 -7.19
N VAL A 138 0.51 3.17 -6.67
CA VAL A 138 -0.41 3.92 -5.80
C VAL A 138 -0.70 5.30 -6.39
N GLY A 139 -1.96 5.61 -6.65
CA GLY A 139 -2.37 6.92 -7.12
C GLY A 139 -2.21 8.01 -6.06
N GLY A 140 -1.97 9.25 -6.51
CA GLY A 140 -1.86 10.40 -5.63
C GLY A 140 -3.22 10.84 -5.07
N ASN A 141 -3.22 11.37 -3.86
CA ASN A 141 -4.42 11.87 -3.19
C ASN A 141 -4.70 13.34 -3.55
N SER A 142 -5.92 13.79 -3.28
CA SER A 142 -6.30 15.20 -3.26
C SER A 142 -6.70 15.66 -1.86
N PHE A 143 -6.41 16.92 -1.55
CA PHE A 143 -6.86 17.58 -0.32
C PHE A 143 -8.02 18.53 -0.58
N ALA A 144 -8.82 18.80 0.47
CA ALA A 144 -9.90 19.78 0.42
C ALA A 144 -9.43 21.14 -0.12
N GLY A 145 -10.29 21.78 -0.91
CA GLY A 145 -10.02 23.05 -1.59
C GLY A 145 -9.75 24.19 -0.61
N ARG A 146 -8.77 25.05 -0.91
CA ARG A 146 -8.63 26.40 -0.31
C ARG A 146 -8.85 27.52 -1.33
N GLY A 147 -9.45 27.21 -2.48
CA GLY A 147 -9.83 28.20 -3.49
C GLY A 147 -11.10 28.97 -3.10
N ASP A 148 -11.19 29.42 -1.85
CA ASP A 148 -12.41 30.01 -1.29
C ASP A 148 -12.67 31.40 -1.88
N GLY A 149 -13.95 31.73 -2.03
CA GLY A 149 -14.38 33.06 -2.43
C GLY A 149 -14.07 34.12 -1.37
N GLY A 150 -13.87 35.35 -1.80
CA GLY A 150 -13.78 36.50 -0.90
C GLY A 150 -15.14 36.82 -0.28
N ARG A 151 -15.14 37.18 1.00
CA ARG A 151 -16.31 37.79 1.68
C ARG A 151 -16.66 39.13 1.05
N GLY A 152 -17.96 39.41 0.92
CA GLY A 152 -18.47 40.72 0.50
C GLY A 152 -18.16 41.83 1.52
N GLY A 153 -18.26 43.08 1.08
CA GLY A 153 -18.09 44.26 1.91
C GLY A 153 -19.36 44.66 2.64
N ASN A 154 -19.20 45.14 3.87
CA ASN A 154 -20.23 45.92 4.57
C ASN A 154 -20.50 47.23 3.81
N ASP A 155 -21.53 47.97 4.20
CA ASP A 155 -21.76 49.32 3.69
C ASP A 155 -20.47 50.16 3.78
N SER A 156 -20.25 50.91 2.71
CA SER A 156 -19.11 51.76 2.47
C SER A 156 -17.75 51.05 2.57
N SER A 157 -17.74 49.70 2.51
CA SER A 157 -16.55 48.85 2.60
C SER A 157 -16.32 48.02 1.33
N ALA A 158 -15.05 47.82 1.00
CA ALA A 158 -14.63 46.92 -0.07
C ALA A 158 -14.90 45.45 0.30
N GLY A 159 -15.08 44.61 -0.72
CA GLY A 159 -15.05 43.16 -0.56
C GLY A 159 -13.61 42.65 -0.49
N SER A 160 -13.44 41.42 0.00
CA SER A 160 -12.12 40.77 0.07
C SER A 160 -11.79 40.01 -1.22
N ASN A 161 -10.50 39.78 -1.46
CA ASN A 161 -10.05 38.95 -2.58
C ASN A 161 -10.42 37.47 -2.36
N GLY A 162 -10.64 36.74 -3.44
CA GLY A 162 -10.69 35.28 -3.41
C GLY A 162 -9.29 34.67 -3.21
N PHE A 163 -9.25 33.45 -2.72
CA PHE A 163 -8.01 32.72 -2.51
C PHE A 163 -7.54 32.00 -3.80
N PRO A 164 -6.23 31.84 -4.00
CA PRO A 164 -5.71 31.05 -5.10
C PRO A 164 -5.96 29.55 -4.90
N GLY A 165 -6.19 28.83 -6.00
CA GLY A 165 -6.20 27.38 -6.04
C GLY A 165 -4.78 26.81 -5.85
N GLY A 166 -4.70 25.53 -5.47
CA GLY A 166 -3.44 24.75 -5.48
C GLY A 166 -3.24 23.90 -6.74
N SER A 167 -2.07 23.27 -6.75
CA SER A 167 -1.49 22.55 -7.88
C SER A 167 -1.89 21.09 -7.97
N GLY A 168 -1.87 20.51 -9.17
CA GLY A 168 -2.02 19.07 -9.34
C GLY A 168 -0.76 18.28 -8.96
N GLY A 169 -0.95 17.00 -8.66
CA GLY A 169 0.12 16.06 -8.34
C GLY A 169 0.91 15.60 -9.58
N LEU A 170 2.15 15.19 -9.37
CA LEU A 170 3.04 14.67 -10.41
C LEU A 170 2.96 13.13 -10.50
N PRO A 171 3.29 12.50 -11.63
CA PRO A 171 3.39 11.04 -11.70
C PRO A 171 4.60 10.49 -10.93
N SER A 172 4.60 9.19 -10.63
CA SER A 172 5.67 8.50 -9.88
C SER A 172 7.04 8.46 -10.56
N PHE A 173 7.09 8.52 -11.89
CA PHE A 173 8.31 8.33 -12.70
C PHE A 173 9.00 9.65 -13.12
N PHE A 174 8.82 10.71 -12.34
CA PHE A 174 9.18 12.09 -12.67
C PHE A 174 10.71 12.40 -12.69
N ALA A 175 11.59 11.42 -12.52
CA ALA A 175 13.04 11.65 -12.53
C ALA A 175 13.64 12.10 -13.88
N ILE A 176 12.83 12.27 -14.94
CA ILE A 176 13.30 12.63 -16.29
C ILE A 176 12.43 13.74 -16.92
N GLY A 177 12.93 15.00 -16.89
CA GLY A 177 12.67 15.95 -17.99
C GLY A 177 11.71 17.14 -17.79
N GLY A 178 11.67 17.81 -16.64
CA GLY A 178 11.20 19.22 -16.57
C GLY A 178 9.69 19.46 -16.72
N ILE A 179 8.84 18.47 -16.47
CA ILE A 179 7.37 18.64 -16.44
C ILE A 179 6.99 19.50 -15.23
N VAL A 180 6.34 20.65 -15.39
CA VAL A 180 5.99 21.50 -14.24
C VAL A 180 4.65 21.01 -13.65
N PRO A 181 4.49 20.89 -12.31
CA PRO A 181 3.18 20.63 -11.73
C PRO A 181 2.17 21.66 -12.23
N SER A 182 0.94 21.23 -12.48
CA SER A 182 -0.09 22.13 -12.97
C SER A 182 -0.38 23.22 -11.93
N GLY A 183 -0.30 24.48 -12.33
CA GLY A 183 -0.55 25.62 -11.45
C GLY A 183 -2.03 25.75 -11.08
N GLY A 184 -2.30 26.18 -9.83
CA GLY A 184 -3.64 26.59 -9.44
C GLY A 184 -4.04 27.94 -10.05
N GLY A 185 -5.34 28.17 -10.12
CA GLY A 185 -5.91 29.43 -10.58
C GLY A 185 -5.72 30.56 -9.56
N ARG A 186 -5.51 31.79 -10.05
CA ARG A 186 -5.45 32.99 -9.20
C ARG A 186 -6.83 33.36 -8.67
N GLY A 187 -6.88 33.85 -7.43
CA GLY A 187 -8.11 34.39 -6.85
C GLY A 187 -8.55 35.71 -7.51
N GLY A 188 -9.84 35.96 -7.51
CA GLY A 188 -10.46 37.18 -8.04
C GLY A 188 -10.27 38.36 -7.10
N ALA A 189 -10.10 39.56 -7.66
CA ALA A 189 -10.00 40.79 -6.88
C ALA A 189 -11.33 41.15 -6.23
N GLY A 190 -11.31 41.55 -4.95
CA GLY A 190 -12.48 42.07 -4.25
C GLY A 190 -13.00 43.36 -4.91
N GLY A 191 -14.31 43.55 -4.86
CA GLY A 191 -14.96 44.77 -5.30
C GLY A 191 -14.47 45.96 -4.48
N ARG A 192 -14.20 47.09 -5.15
CA ARG A 192 -13.67 48.30 -4.52
C ARG A 192 -14.64 49.46 -4.70
N ILE A 193 -14.73 50.31 -3.69
CA ILE A 193 -15.46 51.58 -3.79
C ILE A 193 -14.51 52.64 -4.35
N VAL A 194 -14.88 53.25 -5.48
CA VAL A 194 -14.13 54.37 -6.09
C VAL A 194 -15.06 55.55 -6.22
N GLY A 195 -14.87 56.55 -5.36
CA GLY A 195 -15.76 57.72 -5.30
C GLY A 195 -17.18 57.32 -4.93
N THR A 196 -18.11 57.49 -5.87
CA THR A 196 -19.54 57.22 -5.65
C THR A 196 -20.04 55.91 -6.25
N THR A 197 -19.18 55.15 -6.93
CA THR A 197 -19.55 53.89 -7.59
C THR A 197 -18.74 52.72 -7.05
N GLY A 198 -19.40 51.57 -6.92
CA GLY A 198 -18.73 50.30 -6.64
C GLY A 198 -18.20 49.69 -7.94
N LEU A 199 -16.92 49.35 -7.98
CA LEU A 199 -16.37 48.46 -9.00
C LEU A 199 -16.74 47.02 -8.64
N GLY A 200 -17.26 46.28 -9.63
CA GLY A 200 -17.63 44.87 -9.46
C GLY A 200 -16.43 44.01 -9.07
N ALA A 201 -16.70 42.93 -8.35
CA ALA A 201 -15.67 41.98 -7.99
C ALA A 201 -15.20 41.15 -9.20
N GLY A 202 -13.91 40.83 -9.23
CA GLY A 202 -13.31 39.98 -10.25
C GLY A 202 -13.62 38.50 -10.02
N GLY A 203 -13.81 37.75 -11.10
CA GLY A 203 -13.89 36.29 -11.05
C GLY A 203 -12.53 35.64 -10.74
N GLY A 204 -12.57 34.44 -10.19
CA GLY A 204 -11.39 33.59 -10.06
C GLY A 204 -10.94 33.05 -11.41
N VAL A 205 -9.64 32.82 -11.55
CA VAL A 205 -9.03 32.24 -12.75
C VAL A 205 -9.12 30.71 -12.66
N SER A 206 -9.32 30.04 -13.79
CA SER A 206 -9.28 28.58 -13.86
C SER A 206 -7.90 28.02 -13.51
N GLY A 207 -7.88 26.78 -13.01
CA GLY A 207 -6.63 26.03 -12.86
C GLY A 207 -5.97 25.74 -14.20
N VAL A 208 -4.68 25.45 -14.16
CA VAL A 208 -3.92 25.02 -15.33
C VAL A 208 -4.11 23.52 -15.53
N PHE A 209 -4.25 23.09 -16.79
CA PHE A 209 -4.34 21.67 -17.15
C PHE A 209 -3.06 20.90 -16.78
N GLY A 210 -3.21 19.61 -16.48
CA GLY A 210 -2.06 18.71 -16.36
C GLY A 210 -1.31 18.62 -17.69
N ALA A 211 -0.15 19.27 -17.78
CA ALA A 211 0.70 19.20 -18.95
C ALA A 211 1.59 17.95 -18.84
N GLY A 212 1.28 16.90 -19.60
CA GLY A 212 2.06 15.65 -19.60
C GLY A 212 1.30 14.46 -19.01
N PHE A 213 1.75 13.25 -19.32
CA PHE A 213 1.12 11.99 -18.90
C PHE A 213 1.18 11.81 -17.36
N GLY A 214 0.05 11.52 -16.72
CA GLY A 214 -0.02 11.27 -15.27
C GLY A 214 0.02 12.48 -14.33
N VAL A 215 -0.16 13.70 -14.85
CA VAL A 215 -0.18 14.96 -14.08
C VAL A 215 -1.61 15.37 -13.72
N GLY A 216 -1.85 15.61 -12.44
CA GLY A 216 -3.15 16.05 -11.91
C GLY A 216 -3.55 17.45 -12.39
N GLY A 217 -4.85 17.73 -12.39
CA GLY A 217 -5.38 19.05 -12.74
C GLY A 217 -5.21 20.09 -11.62
N GLY A 218 -4.86 21.32 -11.97
CA GLY A 218 -4.82 22.44 -11.02
C GLY A 218 -6.24 22.87 -10.61
N SER A 219 -6.41 23.34 -9.38
CA SER A 219 -7.72 23.85 -8.91
C SER A 219 -7.99 25.28 -9.37
N GLY A 220 -9.27 25.65 -9.44
CA GLY A 220 -9.69 27.03 -9.73
C GLY A 220 -9.49 27.98 -8.55
N GLY A 221 -9.18 29.24 -8.84
CA GLY A 221 -9.13 30.30 -7.82
C GLY A 221 -10.54 30.76 -7.40
N GLY A 222 -10.70 31.20 -6.17
CA GLY A 222 -11.98 31.74 -5.67
C GLY A 222 -12.32 33.10 -6.27
N GLY A 223 -13.60 33.43 -6.40
CA GLY A 223 -14.06 34.74 -6.84
C GLY A 223 -13.92 35.82 -5.76
N GLY A 224 -13.69 37.08 -6.15
CA GLY A 224 -13.63 38.19 -5.19
C GLY A 224 -15.01 38.52 -4.61
N GLY A 225 -15.06 39.00 -3.37
CA GLY A 225 -16.30 39.47 -2.75
C GLY A 225 -16.73 40.83 -3.30
N GLY A 226 -18.04 41.04 -3.48
CA GLY A 226 -18.60 42.33 -3.90
C GLY A 226 -18.42 43.42 -2.87
N ALA A 227 -18.32 44.67 -3.29
CA ALA A 227 -18.31 45.83 -2.40
C ALA A 227 -19.73 46.09 -1.85
N GLY A 228 -19.83 46.58 -0.61
CA GLY A 228 -21.10 47.04 -0.08
C GLY A 228 -21.59 48.32 -0.77
N GLY A 229 -22.86 48.65 -0.56
CA GLY A 229 -23.44 49.94 -0.98
C GLY A 229 -22.70 51.09 -0.29
N ALA A 230 -22.84 52.32 -0.80
CA ALA A 230 -22.28 53.50 -0.13
C ALA A 230 -23.42 54.44 0.27
N GLY A 231 -24.16 54.06 1.33
CA GLY A 231 -25.31 54.78 1.85
C GLY A 231 -26.65 54.46 1.14
N ALA A 232 -27.73 55.10 1.62
CA ALA A 232 -29.14 54.75 1.34
C ALA A 232 -29.61 54.87 -0.12
N PHE A 233 -28.77 55.32 -1.06
CA PHE A 233 -29.14 55.52 -2.47
C PHE A 233 -28.21 54.82 -3.47
N ARG A 234 -27.30 53.95 -3.01
CA ARG A 234 -26.29 53.33 -3.87
C ARG A 234 -26.28 51.82 -3.69
N ASP A 235 -26.36 51.11 -4.80
CA ASP A 235 -26.37 49.65 -4.78
C ASP A 235 -25.02 49.06 -4.42
N ALA A 236 -25.05 47.94 -3.70
CA ALA A 236 -23.90 47.07 -3.55
C ALA A 236 -23.51 46.42 -4.89
N THR A 237 -22.35 45.77 -4.95
CA THR A 237 -21.95 44.94 -6.10
C THR A 237 -22.02 43.45 -5.78
N GLY A 238 -22.26 42.64 -6.81
CA GLY A 238 -22.27 41.18 -6.68
C GLY A 238 -20.87 40.61 -6.47
N GLY A 239 -20.82 39.39 -5.93
CA GLY A 239 -19.58 38.63 -5.85
C GLY A 239 -19.12 38.11 -7.22
N GLY A 240 -17.81 37.96 -7.40
CA GLY A 240 -17.22 37.35 -8.59
C GLY A 240 -17.42 35.83 -8.58
N GLY A 241 -17.54 35.22 -9.76
CA GLY A 241 -17.62 33.76 -9.88
C GLY A 241 -16.28 33.07 -9.56
N GLY A 242 -16.33 31.81 -9.14
CA GLY A 242 -15.14 30.97 -8.96
C GLY A 242 -14.55 30.49 -10.30
N GLY A 243 -13.25 30.28 -10.33
CA GLY A 243 -12.55 29.69 -11.47
C GLY A 243 -12.84 28.19 -11.61
N ARG A 244 -12.75 27.65 -12.83
CA ARG A 244 -12.94 26.20 -13.04
C ARG A 244 -11.71 25.41 -12.61
N GLY A 245 -11.92 24.22 -12.07
CA GLY A 245 -10.86 23.22 -11.93
C GLY A 245 -10.40 22.73 -13.30
N ALA A 246 -9.12 22.41 -13.43
CA ALA A 246 -8.56 21.88 -14.66
C ALA A 246 -8.69 20.36 -14.73
N ASN A 247 -8.71 19.81 -15.93
CA ASN A 247 -8.73 18.36 -16.10
C ASN A 247 -7.37 17.75 -15.77
N GLY A 248 -7.38 16.55 -15.18
CA GLY A 248 -6.21 15.71 -15.06
C GLY A 248 -5.86 15.06 -16.40
N SER A 249 -4.58 14.70 -16.59
CA SER A 249 -4.18 13.88 -17.72
C SER A 249 -4.39 12.39 -17.42
N TYR A 250 -4.00 11.50 -18.33
CA TYR A 250 -4.24 10.06 -18.20
C TYR A 250 -3.82 9.53 -16.81
N GLY A 251 -4.75 8.87 -16.11
CA GLY A 251 -4.49 8.32 -14.79
C GLY A 251 -4.38 9.35 -13.66
N ALA A 252 -4.63 10.63 -13.90
CA ALA A 252 -4.51 11.69 -12.90
C ALA A 252 -5.84 12.39 -12.62
N GLY A 253 -6.05 12.80 -11.37
CA GLY A 253 -7.31 13.37 -10.89
C GLY A 253 -7.56 14.79 -11.43
N GLY A 254 -8.84 15.14 -11.54
CA GLY A 254 -9.29 16.49 -11.88
C GLY A 254 -9.12 17.49 -10.73
N GLY A 255 -8.87 18.77 -11.05
CA GLY A 255 -8.82 19.83 -10.04
C GLY A 255 -10.21 20.26 -9.57
N GLY A 256 -10.33 20.70 -8.32
CA GLY A 256 -11.55 21.27 -7.76
C GLY A 256 -11.84 22.67 -8.29
N GLY A 257 -13.12 23.04 -8.35
CA GLY A 257 -13.55 24.40 -8.74
C GLY A 257 -13.35 25.43 -7.62
N GLY A 258 -13.13 26.69 -7.96
CA GLY A 258 -13.04 27.78 -6.99
C GLY A 258 -14.41 28.15 -6.41
N GLY A 259 -14.45 28.63 -5.16
CA GLY A 259 -15.66 29.15 -4.54
C GLY A 259 -16.08 30.51 -5.10
N GLY A 260 -17.38 30.79 -5.15
CA GLY A 260 -17.90 32.09 -5.56
C GLY A 260 -17.72 33.15 -4.47
N GLY A 261 -17.45 34.39 -4.83
CA GLY A 261 -17.34 35.50 -3.88
C GLY A 261 -18.68 35.89 -3.26
N GLY A 262 -18.69 36.38 -2.03
CA GLY A 262 -19.90 36.86 -1.36
C GLY A 262 -20.40 38.19 -1.93
N GLY A 263 -21.72 38.40 -1.94
CA GLY A 263 -22.31 39.66 -2.38
C GLY A 263 -22.16 40.78 -1.34
N GLY A 264 -22.09 42.03 -1.79
CA GLY A 264 -22.02 43.18 -0.88
C GLY A 264 -23.33 43.46 -0.14
N ALA A 265 -23.22 43.91 1.10
CA ALA A 265 -24.35 44.35 1.93
C ALA A 265 -24.77 45.79 1.62
N ASN A 266 -25.95 46.19 2.09
CA ASN A 266 -26.41 47.57 1.96
C ASN A 266 -27.27 48.02 3.15
N VAL A 267 -27.41 49.32 3.34
CA VAL A 267 -28.38 49.92 4.29
C VAL A 267 -29.78 50.04 3.66
N LEU A 268 -30.81 50.19 4.49
CA LEU A 268 -32.19 50.40 4.03
C LEU A 268 -32.30 51.59 3.07
N GLY A 269 -32.90 51.36 1.90
CA GLY A 269 -33.00 52.33 0.80
C GLY A 269 -32.18 51.94 -0.43
N GLY A 270 -31.14 51.11 -0.27
CA GLY A 270 -30.34 50.56 -1.37
C GLY A 270 -30.56 49.06 -1.62
N GLN A 271 -30.03 48.52 -2.72
CA GLN A 271 -30.09 47.08 -3.02
C GLN A 271 -28.80 46.36 -2.61
N ALA A 272 -28.94 45.26 -1.86
CA ALA A 272 -27.87 44.27 -1.69
C ALA A 272 -27.80 43.35 -2.93
N ARG A 273 -26.66 42.69 -3.13
CA ARG A 273 -26.44 41.86 -4.33
C ARG A 273 -26.16 40.39 -3.99
N PRO A 274 -26.44 39.48 -4.95
CA PRO A 274 -26.15 38.08 -4.77
C PRO A 274 -24.64 37.80 -4.76
N GLY A 275 -24.27 36.66 -4.18
CA GLY A 275 -22.94 36.09 -4.33
C GLY A 275 -22.69 35.58 -5.74
N GLY A 276 -21.41 35.36 -6.06
CA GLY A 276 -20.99 34.74 -7.31
C GLY A 276 -21.22 33.23 -7.29
N ALA A 277 -21.38 32.65 -8.48
CA ALA A 277 -21.44 31.20 -8.63
C ALA A 277 -20.07 30.54 -8.35
N GLY A 278 -20.08 29.32 -7.81
CA GLY A 278 -18.89 28.49 -7.75
C GLY A 278 -18.43 28.02 -9.13
N GLY A 279 -17.14 27.75 -9.28
CA GLY A 279 -16.58 27.16 -10.48
C GLY A 279 -16.84 25.66 -10.54
N SER A 280 -16.97 25.10 -11.76
CA SER A 280 -17.05 23.65 -11.94
C SER A 280 -15.72 22.98 -11.56
N GLY A 281 -15.78 21.72 -11.13
CA GLY A 281 -14.59 20.87 -11.06
C GLY A 281 -14.09 20.49 -12.45
N GLY A 282 -12.85 20.03 -12.51
CA GLY A 282 -12.25 19.43 -13.70
C GLY A 282 -12.47 17.93 -13.74
N ALA A 283 -12.50 17.36 -14.94
CA ALA A 283 -12.60 15.92 -15.13
C ALA A 283 -11.27 15.22 -14.79
N GLY A 284 -11.35 14.03 -14.21
CA GLY A 284 -10.24 13.11 -14.09
C GLY A 284 -9.83 12.55 -15.46
N GLY A 285 -8.57 12.15 -15.57
CA GLY A 285 -8.15 11.28 -16.67
C GLY A 285 -8.69 9.88 -16.52
N ALA A 286 -8.39 9.02 -17.50
CA ALA A 286 -8.80 7.61 -17.47
C ALA A 286 -8.45 6.96 -16.11
N PHE A 287 -9.44 6.31 -15.49
CA PHE A 287 -9.32 5.64 -14.19
C PHE A 287 -9.08 6.55 -12.99
N ALA A 288 -9.03 7.86 -13.16
CA ALA A 288 -8.92 8.82 -12.06
C ALA A 288 -10.29 9.39 -11.68
N GLY A 289 -10.36 10.07 -10.54
CA GLY A 289 -11.57 10.73 -10.07
C GLY A 289 -11.75 12.16 -10.60
N ASP A 290 -13.00 12.60 -10.73
CA ASP A 290 -13.35 13.98 -11.03
C ASP A 290 -13.18 14.90 -9.80
N GLY A 291 -12.95 16.19 -10.08
CA GLY A 291 -12.94 17.24 -9.08
C GLY A 291 -14.35 17.74 -8.75
N ARG A 292 -14.57 18.14 -7.49
CA ARG A 292 -15.83 18.76 -7.04
C ARG A 292 -15.94 20.19 -7.55
N ALA A 293 -17.15 20.63 -7.85
CA ALA A 293 -17.45 22.05 -8.03
C ALA A 293 -17.27 22.84 -6.71
N GLY A 294 -16.88 24.11 -6.83
CA GLY A 294 -16.88 25.05 -5.70
C GLY A 294 -18.30 25.48 -5.34
N ALA A 295 -18.50 25.91 -4.09
CA ALA A 295 -19.79 26.41 -3.63
C ALA A 295 -20.04 27.86 -4.08
N ASN A 296 -21.31 28.23 -4.19
CA ASN A 296 -21.72 29.61 -4.44
C ASN A 296 -21.40 30.50 -3.23
N GLY A 297 -21.12 31.77 -3.49
CA GLY A 297 -21.03 32.78 -2.45
C GLY A 297 -22.41 33.11 -1.86
N GLY A 298 -22.43 33.49 -0.59
CA GLY A 298 -23.63 33.98 0.08
C GLY A 298 -24.08 35.33 -0.48
N ASN A 299 -25.38 35.61 -0.38
CA ASN A 299 -25.94 36.91 -0.74
C ASN A 299 -25.66 37.93 0.37
N GLY A 300 -25.36 39.17 -0.01
CA GLY A 300 -25.43 40.29 0.92
C GLY A 300 -26.88 40.55 1.32
N ARG A 301 -27.09 41.14 2.50
CA ARG A 301 -28.42 41.52 3.00
C ARG A 301 -28.53 43.02 3.15
N VAL A 302 -29.77 43.51 3.02
CA VAL A 302 -30.13 44.87 3.40
C VAL A 302 -30.47 44.86 4.89
N THR A 303 -29.73 45.63 5.69
CA THR A 303 -30.00 45.82 7.13
C THR A 303 -30.05 47.30 7.47
N PHE A 304 -30.44 47.67 8.68
CA PHE A 304 -30.39 49.07 9.12
C PHE A 304 -28.96 49.62 9.16
N THR A 305 -27.98 48.75 9.38
CA THR A 305 -26.55 49.08 9.57
C THR A 305 -25.68 48.70 8.38
N GLY A 306 -26.19 47.91 7.42
CA GLY A 306 -25.44 47.49 6.23
C GLY A 306 -24.27 46.54 6.53
N ASP A 307 -24.32 45.81 7.65
CA ASP A 307 -23.23 45.01 8.22
C ASP A 307 -23.30 43.50 7.92
N SER A 308 -24.20 43.10 7.02
CA SER A 308 -24.50 41.68 6.74
C SER A 308 -24.10 41.27 5.32
N PRO A 309 -22.81 41.23 4.98
CA PRO A 309 -22.34 40.85 3.66
C PRO A 309 -22.39 39.34 3.46
N GLY A 310 -22.43 38.94 2.20
CA GLY A 310 -22.32 37.55 1.82
C GLY A 310 -20.97 36.95 2.23
N SER A 311 -20.98 35.72 2.72
CA SER A 311 -19.78 34.90 2.87
C SER A 311 -19.25 34.46 1.50
N GLY A 312 -17.94 34.23 1.39
CA GLY A 312 -17.40 33.50 0.26
C GLY A 312 -17.85 32.04 0.27
N GLY A 313 -18.00 31.44 -0.91
CA GLY A 313 -18.19 30.02 -1.07
C GLY A 313 -16.88 29.25 -0.87
N VAL A 314 -16.98 28.01 -0.41
CA VAL A 314 -15.82 27.11 -0.21
C VAL A 314 -15.37 26.52 -1.56
N GLY A 315 -14.07 26.39 -1.76
CA GLY A 315 -13.50 25.73 -2.94
C GLY A 315 -13.76 24.21 -2.96
N GLY A 316 -13.85 23.63 -4.16
CA GLY A 316 -14.01 22.20 -4.37
C GLY A 316 -12.73 21.41 -4.09
N GLN A 317 -12.90 20.16 -3.66
CA GLN A 317 -11.82 19.17 -3.56
C GLN A 317 -11.49 18.59 -4.95
N GLY A 318 -10.25 18.23 -5.21
CA GLY A 318 -9.85 17.54 -6.46
C GLY A 318 -10.12 16.05 -6.40
N GLY A 319 -9.99 15.36 -7.54
CA GLY A 319 -10.09 13.91 -7.63
C GLY A 319 -8.77 13.20 -7.33
N GLY A 320 -8.86 11.92 -6.96
CA GLY A 320 -7.70 11.04 -6.75
C GLY A 320 -7.09 10.54 -8.06
N GLY A 321 -5.78 10.34 -8.08
CA GLY A 321 -5.06 9.71 -9.19
C GLY A 321 -5.22 8.19 -9.21
N ALA A 322 -4.97 7.55 -10.34
CA ALA A 322 -5.06 6.10 -10.50
C ALA A 322 -3.78 5.39 -10.02
N GLY A 323 -3.91 4.12 -9.63
CA GLY A 323 -2.81 3.17 -9.49
C GLY A 323 -2.91 2.11 -10.59
N LEU A 324 -1.92 1.98 -11.47
CA LEU A 324 -2.00 1.14 -12.67
C LEU A 324 -0.79 0.21 -12.80
N GLY A 325 -1.01 -1.11 -12.83
CA GLY A 325 0.07 -2.07 -13.08
C GLY A 325 1.05 -2.11 -11.90
N GLY A 326 0.68 -2.80 -10.82
CA GLY A 326 1.50 -2.86 -9.60
C GLY A 326 2.91 -3.35 -9.90
N ALA A 327 3.03 -4.48 -10.59
CA ALA A 327 4.30 -4.93 -11.15
C ALA A 327 4.67 -4.21 -12.43
N VAL A 328 3.81 -4.27 -13.45
CA VAL A 328 4.16 -3.84 -14.80
C VAL A 328 3.10 -2.92 -15.37
N PHE A 329 3.51 -1.73 -15.79
CA PHE A 329 2.72 -0.85 -16.62
C PHE A 329 3.25 -0.87 -18.06
N VAL A 330 2.40 -1.28 -19.00
CA VAL A 330 2.70 -1.30 -20.44
C VAL A 330 2.00 -0.12 -21.11
N SER A 331 2.76 0.91 -21.48
CA SER A 331 2.20 2.08 -22.17
C SER A 331 1.74 1.74 -23.58
N ASN A 332 1.06 2.70 -24.22
CA ASN A 332 0.76 2.61 -25.64
C ASN A 332 2.05 2.36 -26.47
N ASN A 333 1.96 1.46 -27.46
CA ASN A 333 3.07 1.05 -28.33
C ASN A 333 4.27 0.40 -27.62
N ALA A 334 4.15 0.04 -26.35
CA ALA A 334 5.12 -0.85 -25.69
C ALA A 334 4.68 -2.31 -25.84
N THR A 335 5.65 -3.23 -25.81
CA THR A 335 5.41 -4.68 -25.81
C THR A 335 6.05 -5.30 -24.57
N PHE A 336 5.29 -6.13 -23.87
CA PHE A 336 5.77 -6.98 -22.80
C PHE A 336 5.51 -8.45 -23.16
N ASN A 337 6.59 -9.21 -23.34
CA ASN A 337 6.57 -10.65 -23.54
C ASN A 337 6.93 -11.32 -22.22
N VAL A 338 6.17 -12.33 -21.82
CA VAL A 338 6.39 -13.01 -20.55
C VAL A 338 6.23 -14.51 -20.70
N SER A 339 7.19 -15.27 -20.16
CA SER A 339 7.18 -16.74 -20.07
C SER A 339 7.68 -17.21 -18.72
N ASN A 340 7.21 -18.36 -18.26
CA ASN A 340 7.72 -19.07 -17.08
C ASN A 340 7.84 -18.17 -15.82
N SER A 341 6.97 -17.18 -15.68
CA SER A 341 7.14 -16.10 -14.70
C SER A 341 5.95 -16.04 -13.75
N SER A 342 6.19 -15.65 -12.51
CA SER A 342 5.18 -15.60 -11.47
C SER A 342 4.95 -14.16 -11.00
N PHE A 343 3.70 -13.75 -10.91
CA PHE A 343 3.29 -12.48 -10.32
C PHE A 343 2.65 -12.76 -8.98
N LEU A 344 3.33 -12.39 -7.90
CA LEU A 344 2.96 -12.69 -6.52
C LEU A 344 2.71 -11.37 -5.78
N PHE A 345 1.55 -11.22 -5.15
CA PHE A 345 1.27 -10.12 -4.21
C PHE A 345 1.38 -8.69 -4.76
N ASN A 346 1.35 -8.50 -6.08
CA ASN A 346 1.47 -7.16 -6.65
C ASN A 346 0.14 -6.41 -6.53
N SER A 347 0.21 -5.11 -6.24
CA SER A 347 -0.99 -4.30 -5.95
C SER A 347 -1.07 -2.99 -6.74
N ALA A 348 -2.30 -2.62 -7.08
CA ALA A 348 -2.59 -1.33 -7.71
C ALA A 348 -3.72 -0.64 -6.94
N VAL A 349 -3.45 0.53 -6.38
CA VAL A 349 -4.38 1.26 -5.50
C VAL A 349 -4.61 2.67 -6.03
N GLY A 350 -5.87 3.06 -6.21
CA GLY A 350 -6.20 4.44 -6.54
C GLY A 350 -6.04 5.38 -5.35
N GLY A 351 -5.65 6.62 -5.63
CA GLY A 351 -5.59 7.70 -4.63
C GLY A 351 -6.97 8.22 -4.27
N THR A 352 -7.06 8.90 -3.12
CA THR A 352 -8.31 9.45 -2.58
C THR A 352 -8.58 10.87 -3.08
N GLY A 353 -9.85 11.24 -3.22
CA GLY A 353 -10.26 12.57 -3.64
C GLY A 353 -11.74 12.82 -3.40
N PHE A 354 -12.31 13.83 -4.06
CA PHE A 354 -13.78 13.97 -4.12
C PHE A 354 -14.39 12.71 -4.74
N GLU A 355 -13.87 12.34 -5.91
CA GLU A 355 -13.96 10.99 -6.42
C GLU A 355 -12.57 10.35 -6.32
N ASN A 356 -12.58 9.08 -5.94
CA ASN A 356 -11.35 8.30 -5.82
C ASN A 356 -10.86 7.89 -7.20
N GLY A 357 -9.54 7.84 -7.35
CA GLY A 357 -8.95 7.12 -8.45
C GLY A 357 -9.14 5.62 -8.29
N GLN A 358 -8.94 4.89 -9.38
CA GLN A 358 -9.08 3.45 -9.43
C GLN A 358 -7.70 2.79 -9.43
N GLY A 359 -7.60 1.67 -8.71
CA GLY A 359 -6.56 0.68 -8.88
C GLY A 359 -6.92 -0.27 -10.01
N ARG A 360 -6.02 -0.51 -10.97
CA ARG A 360 -6.23 -1.49 -12.06
C ARG A 360 -4.96 -2.29 -12.33
N GLY A 361 -5.12 -3.61 -12.45
CA GLY A 361 -4.03 -4.53 -12.79
C GLY A 361 -2.99 -4.61 -11.68
N GLY A 362 -3.26 -5.34 -10.60
CA GLY A 362 -2.30 -5.54 -9.51
C GLY A 362 -0.97 -6.08 -10.01
N ALA A 363 -1.01 -7.09 -10.88
CA ALA A 363 0.17 -7.55 -11.60
C ALA A 363 0.50 -6.63 -12.77
N ILE A 364 -0.29 -6.71 -13.84
CA ILE A 364 0.01 -6.05 -15.12
C ILE A 364 -1.16 -5.16 -15.52
N PHE A 365 -0.85 -3.96 -15.97
CA PHE A 365 -1.79 -3.11 -16.68
C PHE A 365 -1.24 -2.74 -18.05
N ALA A 366 -2.00 -3.02 -19.11
CA ALA A 366 -1.68 -2.58 -20.45
C ALA A 366 -2.62 -1.45 -20.89
N GLN A 367 -2.06 -0.28 -21.17
CA GLN A 367 -2.79 0.81 -21.78
C GLN A 367 -3.27 0.40 -23.17
N SER A 368 -4.37 1.00 -23.65
CA SER A 368 -4.80 0.84 -25.04
C SER A 368 -3.65 1.11 -26.02
N GLY A 369 -3.37 0.14 -26.89
CA GLY A 369 -2.24 0.14 -27.82
C GLY A 369 -0.93 -0.45 -27.27
N GLY A 370 -0.84 -0.72 -25.96
CA GLY A 370 0.20 -1.58 -25.38
C GLY A 370 -0.10 -3.06 -25.67
N ARG A 371 0.94 -3.89 -25.75
CA ARG A 371 0.82 -5.30 -26.12
C ARG A 371 1.40 -6.20 -25.03
N LEU A 372 0.55 -7.05 -24.47
CA LEU A 372 0.94 -8.15 -23.60
C LEU A 372 0.98 -9.45 -24.40
N ARG A 373 2.06 -10.22 -24.29
CA ARG A 373 2.21 -11.53 -24.92
C ARG A 373 2.61 -12.55 -23.86
N ASP A 374 1.64 -13.37 -23.47
CA ASP A 374 1.88 -14.58 -22.70
C ASP A 374 2.44 -15.67 -23.64
N LEU A 375 3.66 -16.10 -23.35
CA LEU A 375 4.39 -17.12 -24.10
C LEU A 375 4.35 -18.50 -23.40
N GLY A 376 3.59 -18.63 -22.31
CA GLY A 376 3.36 -19.86 -21.56
C GLY A 376 4.07 -19.90 -20.20
N GLY A 377 3.52 -20.66 -19.25
CA GLY A 377 4.11 -20.86 -17.92
C GLY A 377 3.97 -19.66 -16.98
N VAL A 378 2.99 -18.79 -17.19
CA VAL A 378 2.79 -17.58 -16.37
C VAL A 378 1.76 -17.82 -15.27
N SER A 379 2.09 -17.45 -14.03
CA SER A 379 1.19 -17.58 -12.88
C SER A 379 0.87 -16.20 -12.26
N PHE A 380 -0.35 -16.07 -11.74
CA PHE A 380 -0.80 -14.87 -11.02
C PHE A 380 -1.39 -15.30 -9.68
N ILE A 381 -0.68 -15.03 -8.59
CA ILE A 381 -1.08 -15.42 -7.24
C ILE A 381 -1.25 -14.15 -6.41
N GLN A 382 -2.45 -13.98 -5.83
CA GLN A 382 -2.76 -12.94 -4.84
C GLN A 382 -2.42 -11.49 -5.26
N ASN A 383 -2.56 -11.17 -6.54
CA ASN A 383 -2.45 -9.80 -7.03
C ASN A 383 -3.76 -9.05 -6.81
N SER A 384 -3.69 -7.79 -6.36
CA SER A 384 -4.88 -7.01 -5.95
C SER A 384 -5.00 -5.67 -6.68
N ALA A 385 -6.24 -5.19 -6.84
CA ALA A 385 -6.49 -3.86 -7.36
C ALA A 385 -7.70 -3.23 -6.65
N SER A 386 -7.55 -2.02 -6.10
CA SER A 386 -8.59 -1.36 -5.29
C SER A 386 -8.78 0.12 -5.62
N THR A 387 -10.02 0.61 -5.49
CA THR A 387 -10.35 2.03 -5.65
C THR A 387 -10.18 2.76 -4.32
N GLY A 388 -9.36 3.81 -4.29
CA GLY A 388 -9.36 4.82 -3.23
C GLY A 388 -9.35 4.30 -1.80
N ASN A 389 -8.26 3.65 -1.39
CA ASN A 389 -7.87 3.51 0.01
C ASN A 389 -6.40 3.05 0.06
N ALA A 390 -5.45 3.97 0.24
CA ALA A 390 -4.03 3.59 0.40
C ALA A 390 -3.80 2.78 1.69
N ASP A 391 -4.72 2.89 2.65
CA ASP A 391 -4.77 2.11 3.90
C ASP A 391 -5.30 0.69 3.67
N SER A 392 -5.43 0.28 2.41
CA SER A 392 -5.48 -1.12 2.05
C SER A 392 -4.08 -1.76 2.04
N ASN A 393 -3.04 -1.01 2.45
CA ASN A 393 -1.81 -1.58 3.01
C ASN A 393 -2.14 -2.22 4.36
N ILE A 394 -2.59 -3.46 4.28
CA ILE A 394 -2.38 -4.63 5.15
C ILE A 394 -3.33 -5.61 4.45
N TYR A 395 -2.86 -6.32 3.42
CA TYR A 395 -3.69 -7.36 2.82
C TYR A 395 -3.11 -8.74 3.04
N PRO A 396 -3.72 -9.50 3.95
CA PRO A 396 -3.41 -10.89 4.16
C PRO A 396 -3.27 -11.72 2.89
N ILE A 397 -2.31 -12.61 2.93
CA ILE A 397 -2.18 -13.77 2.06
C ILE A 397 -3.40 -14.65 2.31
N LYS A 398 -4.37 -14.67 1.39
CA LYS A 398 -5.57 -15.49 1.51
C LYS A 398 -5.34 -16.91 1.00
N ILE A 399 -5.49 -17.89 1.87
CA ILE A 399 -5.31 -19.31 1.61
C ILE A 399 -6.67 -19.99 1.73
N ASN A 400 -7.17 -20.49 0.61
CA ASN A 400 -8.39 -21.26 0.58
C ASN A 400 -8.06 -22.75 0.66
N ARG A 401 -8.97 -23.53 1.23
CA ARG A 401 -8.88 -24.97 1.17
C ARG A 401 -8.80 -25.45 -0.30
N GLY A 402 -7.79 -26.26 -0.60
CA GLY A 402 -7.53 -26.82 -1.92
C GLY A 402 -6.55 -26.02 -2.78
N ASP A 403 -5.96 -24.94 -2.25
CA ASP A 403 -4.96 -24.14 -2.97
C ASP A 403 -3.61 -24.87 -3.16
N GLY A 404 -3.43 -26.05 -2.56
CA GLY A 404 -2.20 -26.83 -2.63
C GLY A 404 -1.10 -26.25 -1.74
N THR A 405 0.15 -26.39 -2.18
CA THR A 405 1.31 -25.80 -1.48
C THR A 405 1.58 -24.39 -2.01
N ILE A 406 1.56 -23.41 -1.10
CA ILE A 406 1.86 -22.01 -1.37
C ILE A 406 3.21 -21.67 -0.75
N GLU A 407 4.16 -21.22 -1.57
CA GLU A 407 5.45 -20.70 -1.09
C GLU A 407 5.40 -19.18 -0.99
N VAL A 408 5.81 -18.64 0.16
CA VAL A 408 5.81 -17.21 0.44
C VAL A 408 7.22 -16.79 0.83
N GLU A 409 7.81 -15.90 0.05
CA GLU A 409 9.12 -15.31 0.35
C GLU A 409 8.96 -13.96 1.05
N GLY A 410 9.85 -13.65 2.00
CA GLY A 410 9.92 -12.32 2.61
C GLY A 410 8.73 -11.94 3.49
N PHE A 411 8.01 -12.94 4.02
CA PHE A 411 6.91 -12.75 4.98
C PHE A 411 7.41 -12.05 6.25
N GLN A 412 6.71 -11.01 6.70
CA GLN A 412 7.07 -10.23 7.87
C GLN A 412 6.21 -10.62 9.07
N GLY A 413 6.85 -11.20 10.08
CA GLY A 413 6.22 -11.61 11.32
C GLY A 413 5.87 -10.42 12.22
N VAL A 414 4.92 -10.61 13.14
CA VAL A 414 4.71 -9.65 14.24
C VAL A 414 5.81 -9.75 15.30
N GLY A 415 6.60 -10.83 15.29
CA GLY A 415 7.70 -11.03 16.23
C GLY A 415 7.22 -11.47 17.62
N THR A 416 8.14 -11.38 18.60
CA THR A 416 7.89 -11.82 19.98
C THR A 416 7.47 -10.65 20.91
N GLY A 417 6.62 -10.96 21.90
CA GLY A 417 6.33 -10.10 23.06
C GLY A 417 5.12 -9.18 22.94
N ASP A 418 4.77 -8.48 24.02
CA ASP A 418 3.61 -7.58 24.06
C ASP A 418 3.96 -6.19 23.51
N ASN A 419 3.15 -5.68 22.56
CA ASN A 419 3.27 -4.34 21.95
C ASN A 419 4.49 -4.16 21.02
N PRO A 420 4.45 -4.68 19.78
CA PRO A 420 5.51 -4.53 18.81
C PRO A 420 5.74 -3.08 18.38
N SER A 421 6.93 -2.82 17.83
CA SER A 421 7.36 -1.50 17.42
C SER A 421 6.44 -0.90 16.35
N LEU A 422 6.46 0.43 16.20
CA LEU A 422 5.73 1.11 15.13
C LEU A 422 6.14 0.60 13.75
N GLU A 423 7.41 0.24 13.56
CA GLU A 423 7.92 -0.35 12.32
C GLU A 423 7.22 -1.68 12.04
N VAL A 424 7.20 -2.61 13.00
CA VAL A 424 6.52 -3.91 12.84
C VAL A 424 5.02 -3.72 12.59
N ARG A 425 4.35 -2.82 13.32
CA ARG A 425 2.92 -2.53 13.16
C ARG A 425 2.56 -1.96 11.78
N GLU A 426 3.53 -1.39 11.08
CA GLU A 426 3.37 -0.83 9.74
C GLU A 426 3.84 -1.79 8.63
N THR A 427 4.55 -2.89 8.97
CA THR A 427 5.18 -3.76 7.98
C THR A 427 4.89 -5.25 8.09
N PHE A 428 4.20 -5.73 9.14
CA PHE A 428 3.85 -7.15 9.27
C PHE A 428 2.87 -7.63 8.17
N ASP A 429 2.98 -8.91 7.85
CA ASP A 429 2.13 -9.61 6.90
C ASP A 429 1.12 -10.51 7.64
N GLU A 430 -0.03 -10.76 7.04
CA GLU A 430 -1.10 -11.60 7.61
C GLU A 430 -1.40 -12.78 6.68
N LEU A 431 -1.80 -13.93 7.21
CA LEU A 431 -2.35 -15.08 6.50
C LEU A 431 -3.84 -15.15 6.86
N ILE A 432 -4.73 -15.12 5.87
CA ILE A 432 -6.14 -15.44 6.07
C ILE A 432 -6.36 -16.86 5.57
N PHE A 433 -6.83 -17.75 6.43
CA PHE A 433 -7.30 -19.05 6.00
C PHE A 433 -8.82 -19.06 5.82
N THR A 434 -9.32 -19.76 4.81
CA THR A 434 -10.76 -19.87 4.54
C THR A 434 -11.12 -21.27 4.01
N GLY A 435 -12.10 -21.90 4.65
CA GLY A 435 -12.59 -23.23 4.33
C GLY A 435 -12.44 -24.25 5.46
N ASP A 436 -13.36 -25.22 5.45
CA ASP A 436 -13.51 -26.24 6.48
C ASP A 436 -12.18 -26.90 6.90
N GLY A 437 -11.83 -26.76 8.18
CA GLY A 437 -10.65 -27.39 8.78
C GLY A 437 -9.44 -26.46 8.92
N LEU A 438 -9.47 -25.26 8.33
CA LEU A 438 -8.41 -24.27 8.47
C LEU A 438 -8.64 -23.36 9.70
N ILE A 439 -8.67 -23.99 10.87
CA ILE A 439 -8.93 -23.35 12.17
C ILE A 439 -7.73 -23.53 13.12
N ALA A 440 -7.61 -22.64 14.11
CA ALA A 440 -6.49 -22.64 15.07
C ALA A 440 -6.27 -24.00 15.75
N GLU A 441 -7.35 -24.67 16.15
CA GLU A 441 -7.32 -26.01 16.80
C GLU A 441 -6.60 -27.08 15.96
N LYS A 442 -6.60 -26.92 14.63
CA LYS A 442 -6.01 -27.87 13.70
C LYS A 442 -4.66 -27.40 13.16
N LEU A 443 -4.19 -26.22 13.55
CA LEU A 443 -2.93 -25.67 13.06
C LEU A 443 -1.75 -26.59 13.42
N LEU A 444 -0.88 -26.80 12.44
CA LEU A 444 0.38 -27.52 12.58
C LEU A 444 1.50 -26.61 12.04
N LEU A 445 2.49 -26.32 12.90
CA LEU A 445 3.66 -25.52 12.57
C LEU A 445 4.91 -26.40 12.69
N ALA A 446 5.69 -26.47 11.62
CA ALA A 446 6.92 -27.25 11.58
C ALA A 446 8.06 -26.41 11.01
N GLN A 447 9.13 -26.25 11.78
CA GLN A 447 10.36 -25.64 11.27
C GLN A 447 11.09 -26.68 10.40
N SER A 448 11.43 -26.30 9.17
CA SER A 448 12.10 -27.15 8.19
C SER A 448 13.34 -26.43 7.65
N GLY A 449 14.44 -26.52 8.40
CA GLY A 449 15.60 -25.66 8.14
C GLY A 449 15.25 -24.20 8.44
N ASP A 450 15.59 -23.29 7.51
CA ASP A 450 15.29 -21.87 7.67
C ASP A 450 13.83 -21.52 7.32
N ASP A 451 13.03 -22.46 6.83
CA ASP A 451 11.64 -22.24 6.43
C ASP A 451 10.64 -22.69 7.50
N LEU A 452 9.52 -21.98 7.61
CA LEU A 452 8.38 -22.39 8.44
C LEU A 452 7.27 -22.99 7.58
N VAL A 453 6.86 -24.21 7.90
CA VAL A 453 5.73 -24.89 7.26
C VAL A 453 4.48 -24.74 8.12
N VAL A 454 3.45 -24.13 7.54
CA VAL A 454 2.10 -23.96 8.12
C VAL A 454 1.14 -24.93 7.43
N SER A 455 0.53 -25.83 8.20
CA SER A 455 -0.40 -26.84 7.69
C SER A 455 -1.54 -27.09 8.69
N PHE A 456 -2.50 -27.95 8.33
CA PHE A 456 -3.64 -28.25 9.20
C PHE A 456 -3.92 -29.75 9.29
N GLU A 457 -4.25 -30.22 10.48
CA GLU A 457 -4.59 -31.62 10.72
C GLU A 457 -5.83 -32.05 9.92
N GLY A 458 -5.67 -33.12 9.13
CA GLY A 458 -6.74 -33.65 8.27
C GLY A 458 -7.02 -32.80 7.03
N VAL A 459 -6.12 -31.89 6.66
CA VAL A 459 -6.18 -31.08 5.44
C VAL A 459 -4.91 -31.28 4.61
N ASP A 460 -4.95 -32.25 3.69
CA ASP A 460 -3.78 -32.63 2.89
C ASP A 460 -3.60 -31.77 1.62
N ASP A 461 -4.62 -31.00 1.25
CA ASP A 461 -4.70 -30.24 0.01
C ASP A 461 -4.34 -28.75 0.17
N THR A 462 -3.84 -28.35 1.35
CA THR A 462 -3.57 -26.95 1.68
C THR A 462 -2.37 -26.84 2.62
N GLN A 463 -1.31 -26.15 2.19
CA GLN A 463 -0.09 -25.91 2.98
C GLN A 463 0.54 -24.57 2.58
N VAL A 464 1.14 -23.88 3.55
CA VAL A 464 1.96 -22.68 3.30
C VAL A 464 3.38 -22.93 3.77
N ILE A 465 4.36 -22.55 2.95
CA ILE A 465 5.78 -22.56 3.29
C ILE A 465 6.25 -21.12 3.31
N LEU A 466 6.56 -20.60 4.48
CA LEU A 466 7.15 -19.28 4.68
C LEU A 466 8.67 -19.43 4.60
N LYS A 467 9.27 -18.86 3.56
CA LYS A 467 10.70 -18.99 3.26
C LYS A 467 11.54 -18.07 4.15
N ASP A 468 12.66 -18.59 4.65
CA ASP A 468 13.59 -17.87 5.54
C ASP A 468 12.87 -17.23 6.73
N PHE A 469 11.89 -17.96 7.29
CA PHE A 469 10.99 -17.47 8.32
C PHE A 469 11.10 -18.36 9.56
N ALA A 470 11.51 -17.75 10.68
CA ALA A 470 11.63 -18.45 11.95
C ALA A 470 10.28 -18.48 12.70
N LEU A 471 9.95 -19.65 13.26
CA LEU A 471 8.70 -19.92 13.98
C LEU A 471 8.33 -18.84 14.99
N GLU A 472 9.29 -18.36 15.78
CA GLU A 472 9.07 -17.36 16.84
C GLU A 472 8.60 -15.99 16.34
N ASN A 473 8.66 -15.74 15.03
CA ASN A 473 8.15 -14.52 14.44
C ASN A 473 6.66 -14.60 14.06
N LEU A 474 6.03 -15.77 14.12
CA LEU A 474 4.63 -16.00 13.79
C LEU A 474 3.77 -15.94 15.06
N ASP A 475 2.94 -14.91 15.22
CA ASP A 475 2.08 -14.80 16.40
C ASP A 475 0.82 -13.93 16.17
N ASN A 476 -0.14 -14.02 17.08
CA ASN A 476 -1.35 -13.18 17.16
C ASN A 476 -1.40 -12.41 18.50
N LEU A 477 -0.66 -11.31 18.58
CA LEU A 477 -0.45 -10.54 19.82
C LEU A 477 -1.65 -9.63 20.22
N PRO A 478 -2.00 -9.57 21.52
CA PRO A 478 -2.92 -8.57 22.05
C PRO A 478 -2.28 -7.17 22.15
N ILE A 479 -3.02 -6.10 21.81
CA ILE A 479 -2.58 -4.71 22.06
C ILE A 479 -3.42 -4.05 23.16
N PRO A 480 -2.82 -3.70 24.31
CA PRO A 480 -3.50 -2.92 25.33
C PRO A 480 -3.81 -1.48 24.84
N GLY A 481 -5.09 -1.13 24.69
CA GLY A 481 -5.55 0.25 24.52
C GLY A 481 -5.52 0.85 23.10
N GLY A 482 -5.33 0.03 22.05
CA GLY A 482 -5.39 0.45 20.65
C GLY A 482 -6.80 0.43 20.03
N GLN A 483 -7.01 1.15 18.92
CA GLN A 483 -8.26 1.14 18.12
C GLN A 483 -8.51 -0.21 17.39
N HIS A 484 -7.49 -1.06 17.29
CA HIS A 484 -7.55 -2.42 16.76
C HIS A 484 -7.31 -3.37 17.94
N SER A 485 -8.28 -4.25 18.24
CA SER A 485 -8.32 -5.06 19.47
C SER A 485 -7.20 -6.10 19.59
N GLN A 486 -6.53 -6.43 18.47
CA GLN A 486 -5.47 -7.43 18.32
C GLN A 486 -4.65 -7.10 17.05
N ILE A 487 -3.40 -7.59 16.98
CA ILE A 487 -2.60 -7.69 15.75
C ILE A 487 -2.17 -9.14 15.59
N GLY A 488 -1.87 -9.59 14.38
CA GLY A 488 -1.39 -10.95 14.23
C GLY A 488 -1.11 -11.37 12.81
N ASN A 489 -0.34 -12.43 12.69
CA ASN A 489 0.02 -13.01 11.42
C ASN A 489 -1.03 -13.96 10.86
N ILE A 490 -2.04 -14.40 11.63
CA ILE A 490 -3.04 -15.35 11.12
C ILE A 490 -4.47 -14.95 11.49
N LEU A 491 -5.38 -15.02 10.53
CA LEU A 491 -6.82 -15.00 10.72
C LEU A 491 -7.40 -16.32 10.20
N PHE A 492 -8.09 -17.07 11.07
CA PHE A 492 -8.59 -18.41 10.73
C PHE A 492 -9.98 -18.39 10.08
N ASP A 493 -10.39 -19.54 9.52
CA ASP A 493 -11.72 -19.69 8.93
C ASP A 493 -12.83 -19.43 9.96
N GLY A 494 -13.83 -18.64 9.57
CA GLY A 494 -14.95 -18.24 10.43
C GLY A 494 -14.67 -17.06 11.36
N GLU A 495 -13.42 -16.58 11.46
CA GLU A 495 -13.08 -15.39 12.24
C GLU A 495 -13.31 -14.11 11.42
N THR A 496 -13.72 -13.03 12.10
CA THR A 496 -13.93 -11.71 11.47
C THR A 496 -12.88 -10.68 11.88
N THR A 497 -12.09 -11.01 12.91
CA THR A 497 -10.97 -10.23 13.45
C THR A 497 -9.94 -11.20 14.00
N VAL A 498 -8.65 -10.89 13.84
CA VAL A 498 -7.55 -11.69 14.40
C VAL A 498 -7.82 -11.97 15.86
N GLN A 499 -7.81 -13.24 16.26
CA GLN A 499 -7.91 -13.66 17.65
C GLN A 499 -6.54 -14.14 18.14
N ASP A 500 -6.26 -13.88 19.40
CA ASP A 500 -5.15 -14.47 20.14
C ASP A 500 -5.50 -15.93 20.47
N SER A 501 -5.46 -16.78 19.44
CA SER A 501 -6.02 -18.14 19.42
C SER A 501 -4.96 -19.25 19.46
N PHE A 502 -3.68 -18.88 19.38
CA PHE A 502 -2.55 -19.77 19.57
C PHE A 502 -1.37 -18.95 20.12
N ASP A 503 -0.46 -19.61 20.82
CA ASP A 503 0.76 -19.01 21.38
C ASP A 503 1.99 -19.74 20.82
N VAL A 504 3.08 -19.01 20.57
CA VAL A 504 4.38 -19.58 20.16
C VAL A 504 5.45 -19.27 21.19
N PHE A 505 6.16 -20.28 21.67
CA PHE A 505 7.28 -20.07 22.59
C PHE A 505 8.50 -19.52 21.86
N ASN A 506 9.08 -18.45 22.42
CA ASN A 506 10.29 -17.84 21.88
C ASN A 506 11.46 -18.82 21.93
N ALA A 507 12.26 -18.88 20.86
CA ALA A 507 13.43 -19.74 20.69
C ALA A 507 14.48 -19.63 21.81
N ASP A 508 14.56 -18.51 22.54
CA ASP A 508 15.49 -18.34 23.68
C ASP A 508 14.84 -18.58 25.06
N SER A 509 13.57 -18.99 25.08
CA SER A 509 12.79 -19.13 26.31
C SER A 509 12.50 -20.61 26.63
N ASN A 510 12.57 -20.97 27.91
CA ASN A 510 12.17 -22.29 28.43
C ASN A 510 11.07 -22.16 29.49
N PRO A 511 9.84 -21.74 29.12
CA PRO A 511 8.74 -21.60 30.06
C PRO A 511 8.37 -22.97 30.64
N ARG A 512 7.97 -23.00 31.91
CA ARG A 512 7.58 -24.25 32.61
C ARG A 512 6.08 -24.53 32.58
N THR A 513 5.30 -23.62 32.00
CA THR A 513 3.83 -23.66 31.93
C THR A 513 3.38 -22.93 30.67
N VAL A 514 2.28 -23.39 30.05
CA VAL A 514 1.58 -22.63 29.01
C VAL A 514 1.09 -21.28 29.57
N GLU A 515 0.95 -20.27 28.71
CA GLU A 515 0.65 -18.90 29.14
C GLU A 515 -0.84 -18.66 29.39
N LYS A 516 -1.71 -19.44 28.75
CA LYS A 516 -3.18 -19.34 28.82
C LYS A 516 -3.83 -20.72 28.95
N ARG A 517 -5.06 -20.77 29.49
CA ARG A 517 -5.88 -21.99 29.55
C ARG A 517 -6.61 -22.19 28.23
N ASN A 518 -6.78 -23.43 27.80
CA ASN A 518 -7.48 -23.85 26.59
C ASN A 518 -6.88 -23.23 25.32
N THR A 519 -5.54 -23.16 25.26
CA THR A 519 -4.80 -22.57 24.12
C THR A 519 -4.04 -23.66 23.35
N VAL A 520 -3.73 -23.38 22.09
CA VAL A 520 -2.79 -24.16 21.30
C VAL A 520 -1.41 -23.51 21.43
N THR A 521 -0.46 -24.20 22.05
CA THR A 521 0.91 -23.71 22.26
C THR A 521 1.89 -24.48 21.39
N PHE A 522 2.68 -23.78 20.58
CA PHE A 522 3.79 -24.34 19.82
C PHE A 522 5.10 -24.11 20.54
N LEU A 523 5.86 -25.17 20.73
CA LEU A 523 7.18 -25.12 21.37
C LEU A 523 8.26 -24.81 20.34
N ASN A 524 9.33 -24.16 20.81
CA ASN A 524 10.53 -23.97 20.01
C ASN A 524 11.33 -25.28 19.88
N ASP A 525 12.41 -25.25 19.09
CA ASP A 525 13.29 -26.41 18.84
C ASP A 525 14.32 -26.69 19.98
N LEU A 526 14.18 -26.07 21.16
CA LEU A 526 14.99 -26.38 22.35
C LEU A 526 14.41 -27.59 23.12
N ASP A 527 15.17 -28.09 24.11
CA ASP A 527 14.66 -29.07 25.09
C ASP A 527 13.68 -28.39 26.07
N ASN A 528 12.41 -28.22 25.67
CA ASN A 528 11.41 -27.58 26.51
C ASN A 528 10.87 -28.56 27.57
N ARG A 529 10.48 -28.00 28.73
CA ARG A 529 9.80 -28.72 29.81
C ARG A 529 8.57 -27.94 30.25
N VAL A 530 7.46 -28.16 29.55
CA VAL A 530 6.24 -27.35 29.65
C VAL A 530 5.11 -28.15 30.28
N ARG A 531 4.24 -27.46 31.03
CA ARG A 531 3.04 -28.04 31.67
C ARG A 531 1.79 -27.26 31.24
N GLY A 532 0.71 -27.98 30.93
CA GLY A 532 -0.63 -27.39 30.81
C GLY A 532 -1.17 -26.90 32.15
N PHE A 533 -2.25 -26.12 32.13
CA PHE A 533 -3.02 -25.85 33.34
C PHE A 533 -3.85 -27.08 33.75
N HIS A 534 -4.30 -27.12 35.00
CA HIS A 534 -5.22 -28.15 35.51
C HIS A 534 -6.66 -27.82 35.10
N ASP A 535 -7.46 -28.79 34.66
CA ASP A 535 -8.81 -28.59 34.12
C ASP A 535 -8.84 -27.66 32.88
N SER A 536 -8.01 -27.95 31.87
CA SER A 536 -7.99 -27.22 30.60
C SER A 536 -7.76 -28.12 29.38
N ASP A 537 -8.32 -27.69 28.25
CA ASP A 537 -8.17 -28.30 26.92
C ASP A 537 -6.92 -27.75 26.22
N ASP A 538 -5.77 -27.77 26.88
CA ASP A 538 -4.52 -27.26 26.32
C ASP A 538 -3.95 -28.23 25.25
N VAL A 539 -3.53 -27.70 24.11
CA VAL A 539 -2.82 -28.45 23.06
C VAL A 539 -1.37 -27.99 23.03
N ILE A 540 -0.42 -28.89 23.29
CA ILE A 540 1.01 -28.56 23.29
C ILE A 540 1.68 -29.30 22.11
N ASN A 541 2.09 -28.51 21.13
CA ASN A 541 2.78 -28.99 19.92
C ASN A 541 4.29 -28.85 20.12
N ALA A 542 4.94 -29.98 20.38
CA ALA A 542 6.37 -30.08 20.64
C ALA A 542 7.16 -30.33 19.35
N GLN A 543 8.37 -29.76 19.27
CA GLN A 543 9.34 -30.06 18.22
C GLN A 543 10.45 -30.97 18.79
N GLY A 544 11.49 -31.28 18.02
CA GLY A 544 12.45 -32.33 18.38
C GLY A 544 13.26 -32.00 19.65
N GLY A 545 13.28 -32.90 20.65
CA GLY A 545 14.10 -32.76 21.89
C GLY A 545 13.29 -32.55 23.17
N ASP A 546 12.02 -32.18 23.04
CA ASP A 546 11.14 -31.85 24.18
C ASP A 546 10.89 -33.02 25.14
N SER A 547 10.92 -32.73 26.44
CA SER A 547 10.74 -33.72 27.50
C SER A 547 9.57 -33.33 28.41
N PHE A 548 8.54 -34.18 28.47
CA PHE A 548 7.36 -33.95 29.31
C PHE A 548 7.56 -34.51 30.72
N ASP A 549 7.38 -33.67 31.75
CA ASP A 549 7.53 -34.09 33.15
C ASP A 549 6.19 -34.23 33.87
N PHE A 550 5.87 -35.46 34.25
CA PHE A 550 4.66 -35.83 34.99
C PHE A 550 4.95 -36.26 36.45
N THR A 551 6.16 -35.99 36.97
CA THR A 551 6.64 -36.54 38.26
C THR A 551 5.74 -36.15 39.44
N GLU A 552 5.13 -34.96 39.42
CA GLU A 552 4.24 -34.48 40.49
C GLU A 552 2.87 -35.18 40.45
N TYR A 553 2.40 -35.60 39.26
CA TYR A 553 1.12 -36.28 39.04
C TYR A 553 1.12 -37.72 39.57
N LEU A 554 2.29 -38.37 39.51
CA LEU A 554 2.51 -39.70 40.10
C LEU A 554 2.56 -39.67 41.64
N GLN A 555 2.94 -38.54 42.25
CA GLN A 555 3.05 -38.43 43.73
C GLN A 555 1.70 -38.37 44.45
N VAL A 556 0.62 -38.04 43.74
CA VAL A 556 -0.76 -37.99 44.29
C VAL A 556 -1.61 -39.21 43.94
N GLY A 557 -1.02 -40.27 43.38
CA GLY A 557 -1.71 -41.54 43.12
C GLY A 557 -2.53 -41.59 41.84
N GLY A 558 -2.26 -40.69 40.88
CA GLY A 558 -2.92 -40.70 39.58
C GLY A 558 -2.49 -41.88 38.69
N GLN A 559 -3.40 -42.42 37.88
CA GLN A 559 -3.07 -43.32 36.78
C GLN A 559 -2.85 -42.51 35.50
N ILE A 560 -1.81 -42.87 34.75
CA ILE A 560 -1.53 -42.31 33.42
C ILE A 560 -1.85 -43.40 32.41
N SER A 561 -2.67 -43.10 31.42
CA SER A 561 -2.92 -44.00 30.29
C SER A 561 -2.64 -43.28 28.97
N PHE A 562 -2.03 -44.00 28.04
CA PHE A 562 -1.59 -43.44 26.78
C PHE A 562 -2.43 -44.03 25.65
N THR A 563 -3.00 -43.17 24.79
CA THR A 563 -3.72 -43.60 23.58
C THR A 563 -3.07 -42.96 22.38
N ARG A 564 -2.46 -43.76 21.50
CA ARG A 564 -1.91 -43.26 20.24
C ARG A 564 -3.03 -43.17 19.20
N HIS A 565 -3.20 -42.01 18.59
CA HIS A 565 -4.12 -41.82 17.48
C HIS A 565 -3.40 -41.08 16.35
N GLN A 566 -3.00 -41.81 15.30
CA GLN A 566 -2.24 -41.28 14.15
C GLN A 566 -0.93 -40.58 14.59
N HIS A 567 -0.84 -39.25 14.44
CA HIS A 567 0.30 -38.40 14.80
C HIS A 567 0.24 -37.87 16.24
N ASN A 568 -0.80 -38.23 16.99
CA ASN A 568 -1.05 -37.71 18.33
C ASN A 568 -0.80 -38.80 19.39
N LEU A 569 -0.16 -38.40 20.49
CA LEU A 569 -0.11 -39.16 21.73
C LEU A 569 -1.07 -38.51 22.73
N LEU A 570 -2.21 -39.15 22.99
CA LEU A 570 -3.11 -38.74 24.06
C LEU A 570 -2.56 -39.26 25.39
N ILE A 571 -2.38 -38.37 26.36
CA ILE A 571 -2.01 -38.70 27.73
C ILE A 571 -3.22 -38.44 28.62
N ASN A 572 -3.90 -39.50 29.01
CA ASN A 572 -5.07 -39.47 29.88
C ASN A 572 -4.64 -39.65 31.33
N LEU A 573 -4.95 -38.68 32.18
CA LEU A 573 -4.70 -38.70 33.61
C LEU A 573 -5.99 -39.09 34.33
N SER A 574 -5.91 -39.92 35.39
CA SER A 574 -7.08 -40.52 36.07
C SER A 574 -8.06 -39.55 36.75
N ASN A 575 -7.84 -38.25 36.62
CA ASN A 575 -8.56 -37.20 37.32
C ASN A 575 -9.44 -36.37 36.37
N GLU A 576 -9.77 -36.91 35.18
CA GLU A 576 -10.45 -36.21 34.05
C GLU A 576 -9.58 -35.22 33.26
N ASP A 577 -8.30 -35.05 33.60
CA ASP A 577 -7.34 -34.28 32.80
C ASP A 577 -6.84 -35.08 31.57
N SER A 578 -6.80 -34.45 30.40
CA SER A 578 -6.13 -35.00 29.20
C SER A 578 -5.17 -33.98 28.60
N VAL A 579 -3.91 -34.37 28.37
CA VAL A 579 -2.94 -33.58 27.61
C VAL A 579 -2.71 -34.26 26.27
N ILE A 580 -2.89 -33.53 25.18
CA ILE A 580 -2.61 -34.02 23.82
C ILE A 580 -1.24 -33.52 23.41
N VAL A 581 -0.30 -34.45 23.21
CA VAL A 581 1.04 -34.18 22.67
C VAL A 581 1.04 -34.52 21.18
N ARG A 582 1.46 -33.58 20.34
CA ARG A 582 1.63 -33.78 18.89
C ARG A 582 3.09 -33.50 18.50
N GLY A 583 3.71 -34.36 17.68
CA GLY A 583 5.14 -34.22 17.30
C GLY A 583 5.82 -35.53 16.84
N ASP A 584 7.16 -35.60 16.85
CA ASP A 584 7.91 -36.83 16.56
C ASP A 584 7.78 -37.86 17.70
N LEU A 585 6.81 -38.75 17.53
CA LEU A 585 6.43 -39.77 18.49
C LEU A 585 7.55 -40.77 18.81
N ASN A 586 8.60 -40.90 17.98
CA ASN A 586 9.66 -41.88 18.23
C ASN A 586 10.59 -41.45 19.37
N ALA A 587 10.85 -40.15 19.53
CA ALA A 587 11.65 -39.60 20.62
C ALA A 587 10.91 -39.72 21.97
N ALA A 588 9.61 -39.41 21.97
CA ALA A 588 8.74 -39.57 23.13
C ALA A 588 8.63 -41.04 23.58
N GLU A 589 8.55 -41.98 22.63
CA GLU A 589 8.48 -43.42 22.91
C GLU A 589 9.79 -43.98 23.51
N GLN A 590 10.96 -43.46 23.12
CA GLN A 590 12.25 -43.89 23.70
C GLN A 590 12.44 -43.41 25.15
N GLN A 591 12.02 -42.19 25.50
CA GLN A 591 12.06 -41.71 26.88
C GLN A 591 11.08 -42.49 27.79
N LEU A 592 10.00 -43.05 27.23
CA LEU A 592 9.02 -43.87 27.96
C LEU A 592 9.56 -45.24 28.41
N LEU A 593 10.46 -45.85 27.62
CA LEU A 593 11.10 -47.14 27.97
C LEU A 593 12.00 -47.01 29.21
N THR A 594 12.59 -45.83 29.43
CA THR A 594 13.37 -45.53 30.63
C THR A 594 12.48 -45.41 31.88
N PHE A 595 11.28 -44.82 31.77
CA PHE A 595 10.36 -44.64 32.91
C PHE A 595 9.67 -45.93 33.37
N THR A 596 9.33 -46.85 32.45
CA THR A 596 8.77 -48.17 32.83
C THR A 596 9.78 -49.03 33.59
N SER A 597 11.08 -48.83 33.39
CA SER A 597 12.13 -49.51 34.17
C SER A 597 12.24 -49.03 35.63
N LEU A 598 11.86 -47.78 35.90
CA LEU A 598 11.97 -47.12 37.22
C LEU A 598 10.77 -47.38 38.13
N ILE A 599 9.64 -47.82 37.57
CA ILE A 599 8.42 -48.20 38.31
C ILE A 599 8.46 -49.70 38.71
N GLN A 600 9.36 -50.49 38.13
CA GLN A 600 9.58 -51.91 38.46
C GLN A 600 10.78 -52.17 39.40
N SER A 601 11.48 -51.13 39.84
CA SER A 601 12.51 -51.16 40.91
C SER A 601 11.98 -50.49 42.16
#